data_AF-A0A117PQ69-F1
#
_entry.id   AF-A0A117PQ69-F1
#
_cell.length_a   1.000
_cell.length_b   1.000
_cell.length_c   1.000
_cell.angle_alpha   90.00
_cell.angle_beta   90.00
_cell.angle_gamma   90.00
#
_symmetry.space_group_name_H-M   'P 1'
#
loop_
_entity.id
_entity.type
_entity.pdbx_description
1 polymer ?
#
loop_
_entity_poly.entity_id
_entity_poly.type
_entity_poly.pdbx_seq_one_letter_code
_entity_poly.pdbx_strand_id
1 'polypeptide(L)'
;MPFRASTARLALKPVALSPGQVELDGAWWPRSRDLSQELPGLADVLDPLWGRITRIAVNPRYWPVIPHRIFVNGHVVKVGWFTSELDPHKILLLSGTSGRWDLLVVPPETTAPSAARLMAAASASTSPVSTATALMTAEQIDASGGAQDAPVRSYDADTGFRGAGTVPYEL
;
A
#
# COMPACT_ATOMS: atom_id res chain seq x y z
N MET A 1 -8.00 16.23 -27.40
CA MET A 1 -6.76 16.22 -26.60
C MET A 1 -6.69 14.88 -25.88
N PRO A 2 -5.70 14.01 -26.12
CA PRO A 2 -5.56 12.81 -25.30
C PRO A 2 -4.90 13.21 -23.99
N PHE A 3 -5.59 13.02 -22.86
CA PHE A 3 -4.94 13.07 -21.56
C PHE A 3 -3.97 11.90 -21.53
N ARG A 4 -2.67 12.14 -21.34
CA ARG A 4 -1.72 11.05 -21.07
C ARG A 4 -2.20 10.38 -19.79
N ALA A 5 -2.75 9.17 -19.92
CA ALA A 5 -3.20 8.38 -18.78
C ALA A 5 -2.01 8.16 -17.86
N SER A 6 -2.04 8.78 -16.68
CA SER A 6 -1.19 8.39 -15.57
C SER A 6 -1.56 6.95 -15.23
N THR A 7 -0.73 5.99 -15.62
CA THR A 7 -0.96 4.58 -15.28
C THR A 7 -1.13 4.45 -13.77
N ALA A 8 -2.34 4.11 -13.33
CA ALA A 8 -2.62 3.86 -11.94
C ALA A 8 -1.72 2.72 -11.43
N ARG A 9 -1.09 2.92 -10.28
CA ARG A 9 -0.32 1.87 -9.60
C ARG A 9 -1.30 0.96 -8.88
N LEU A 10 -1.63 -0.15 -9.52
CA LEU A 10 -2.68 -1.07 -9.08
C LEU A 10 -2.14 -2.50 -9.06
N ALA A 11 -2.43 -3.22 -7.97
CA ALA A 11 -2.19 -4.65 -7.83
C ALA A 11 -3.53 -5.30 -7.50
N LEU A 12 -3.99 -6.22 -8.34
CA LEU A 12 -5.27 -6.90 -8.18
C LEU A 12 -5.05 -8.38 -7.90
N LYS A 13 -5.95 -8.98 -7.13
CA LYS A 13 -6.08 -10.44 -7.10
C LYS A 13 -6.62 -10.92 -8.45
N PRO A 14 -6.18 -12.09 -8.94
CA PRO A 14 -6.86 -12.77 -10.03
C PRO A 14 -8.32 -12.95 -9.65
N VAL A 15 -9.25 -12.50 -10.50
CA VAL A 15 -10.71 -12.53 -10.23
C VAL A 15 -11.13 -13.96 -9.84
N ALA A 16 -11.36 -14.14 -8.55
CA ALA A 16 -12.20 -15.19 -8.02
C ALA A 16 -13.48 -14.50 -7.56
N LEU A 17 -14.61 -14.93 -8.08
CA LEU A 17 -15.94 -14.52 -7.62
C LEU A 17 -16.11 -15.02 -6.18
N SER A 18 -15.53 -14.32 -5.22
CA SER A 18 -15.65 -14.65 -3.80
C SER A 18 -16.74 -13.78 -3.18
N PRO A 19 -17.95 -14.31 -2.97
CA PRO A 19 -18.96 -13.66 -2.14
C PRO A 19 -18.51 -13.75 -0.68
N GLY A 20 -17.74 -12.77 -0.20
CA GLY A 20 -17.21 -12.80 1.15
C GLY A 20 -16.72 -11.43 1.60
N GLN A 21 -17.50 -10.79 2.46
CA GLN A 21 -17.49 -9.37 2.83
C GLN A 21 -16.24 -8.86 3.59
N VAL A 22 -15.11 -9.56 3.52
CA VAL A 22 -13.96 -9.29 4.41
C VAL A 22 -12.60 -9.37 3.69
N GLU A 23 -12.54 -9.84 2.44
CA GLU A 23 -11.29 -9.94 1.69
C GLU A 23 -11.10 -8.75 0.74
N LEU A 24 -9.88 -8.19 0.68
CA LEU A 24 -9.53 -7.13 -0.27
C LEU A 24 -9.33 -7.73 -1.67
N ASP A 25 -9.91 -7.11 -2.69
CA ASP A 25 -9.77 -7.48 -4.10
C ASP A 25 -8.41 -7.03 -4.68
N GLY A 26 -7.71 -6.14 -3.97
CA GLY A 26 -6.39 -5.67 -4.36
C GLY A 26 -5.93 -4.44 -3.58
N ALA A 27 -4.94 -3.75 -4.13
CA ALA A 27 -4.37 -2.52 -3.62
C ALA A 27 -4.13 -1.50 -4.71
N TRP A 28 -4.30 -0.25 -4.34
CA TRP A 28 -4.08 0.92 -5.14
C TRP A 28 -3.15 1.88 -4.41
N TRP A 29 -2.11 2.33 -5.11
CA TRP A 29 -1.16 3.31 -4.60
C TRP A 29 -1.30 4.63 -5.37
N PRO A 30 -2.17 5.55 -4.91
CA PRO A 30 -2.32 6.86 -5.53
C PRO A 30 -1.02 7.66 -5.46
N ARG A 31 -0.82 8.56 -6.44
CA ARG A 31 0.32 9.49 -6.42
C ARG A 31 0.06 10.71 -5.55
N SER A 32 -1.21 11.07 -5.39
CA SER A 32 -1.67 12.22 -4.62
C SER A 32 -2.95 11.91 -3.85
N ARG A 33 -3.28 12.72 -2.85
CA ARG A 33 -4.55 12.64 -2.13
C ARG A 33 -5.70 13.38 -2.84
N ASP A 34 -5.53 13.70 -4.12
CA ASP A 34 -6.57 14.34 -4.92
C ASP A 34 -7.32 13.29 -5.76
N LEU A 35 -8.50 12.90 -5.28
CA LEU A 35 -9.36 11.94 -5.97
C LEU A 35 -9.71 12.38 -7.40
N SER A 36 -9.83 13.68 -7.66
CA SER A 36 -10.22 14.18 -8.98
C SER A 36 -9.13 13.95 -10.04
N GLN A 37 -7.87 13.96 -9.63
CA GLN A 37 -6.72 13.70 -10.50
C GLN A 37 -6.43 12.22 -10.65
N GLU A 38 -6.66 11.43 -9.60
CA GLU A 38 -6.30 10.03 -9.59
C GLU A 38 -7.39 9.10 -10.14
N LEU A 39 -8.68 9.45 -9.98
CA LEU A 39 -9.79 8.61 -10.47
C LEU A 39 -9.81 8.38 -11.98
N PRO A 40 -9.49 9.37 -12.84
CA PRO A 40 -9.40 9.12 -14.27
C PRO A 40 -8.43 8.00 -14.63
N GLY A 41 -7.21 8.04 -14.08
CA GLY A 41 -6.21 7.00 -14.32
C GLY A 41 -6.59 5.64 -13.72
N LEU A 42 -7.32 5.63 -12.60
CA LEU A 42 -7.83 4.40 -12.01
C LEU A 42 -8.95 3.78 -12.88
N ALA A 43 -9.91 4.58 -13.34
CA ALA A 43 -11.00 4.11 -14.19
C ALA A 43 -10.50 3.62 -15.56
N ASP A 44 -9.46 4.25 -16.13
CA ASP A 44 -8.85 3.77 -17.38
C ASP A 44 -8.37 2.33 -17.29
N VAL A 45 -7.86 1.92 -16.12
CA VAL A 45 -7.38 0.56 -15.88
C VAL A 45 -8.54 -0.37 -15.49
N LEU A 46 -9.50 0.11 -14.70
CA LEU A 46 -10.58 -0.72 -14.15
C LEU A 46 -11.77 -0.92 -15.10
N ASP A 47 -12.14 0.08 -15.88
CA ASP A 47 -13.28 0.03 -16.80
C ASP A 47 -13.18 -1.18 -17.77
N PRO A 48 -12.00 -1.51 -18.36
CA PRO A 48 -11.86 -2.69 -19.23
C PRO A 48 -11.76 -4.02 -18.48
N LEU A 49 -11.23 -4.02 -17.24
CA LEU A 49 -10.96 -5.24 -16.47
C LEU A 49 -12.18 -5.76 -15.72
N TRP A 50 -12.94 -4.84 -15.14
CA TRP A 50 -14.05 -5.15 -14.26
C TRP A 50 -15.36 -4.58 -14.79
N GLY A 51 -15.31 -3.43 -15.45
CA GLY A 51 -16.48 -2.74 -15.94
C GLY A 51 -16.55 -1.32 -15.40
N ARG A 52 -17.46 -0.54 -15.99
CA ARG A 52 -17.56 0.90 -15.74
C ARG A 52 -17.83 1.21 -14.26
N ILE A 53 -16.93 2.00 -13.66
CA ILE A 53 -17.11 2.48 -12.28
C ILE A 53 -18.25 3.50 -12.25
N THR A 54 -19.22 3.30 -11.37
CA THR A 54 -20.37 4.22 -11.24
C THR A 54 -20.34 5.00 -9.94
N ARG A 55 -19.78 4.40 -8.88
CA ARG A 55 -19.74 5.00 -7.55
C ARG A 55 -18.50 4.54 -6.81
N ILE A 56 -17.95 5.41 -6.00
CA ILE A 56 -16.87 5.10 -5.08
C ILE A 56 -17.26 5.51 -3.67
N ALA A 57 -16.66 4.87 -2.67
CA ALA A 57 -16.75 5.28 -1.30
C ALA A 57 -15.38 5.26 -0.63
N VAL A 58 -15.05 6.32 0.10
CA VAL A 58 -13.79 6.51 0.81
C VAL A 58 -14.02 6.93 2.25
N ASN A 59 -13.06 6.72 3.14
CA ASN A 59 -13.14 7.24 4.50
C ASN A 59 -12.46 8.63 4.54
N PRO A 60 -13.12 9.70 5.01
CA PRO A 60 -12.57 11.04 4.90
C PRO A 60 -11.32 11.31 5.76
N ARG A 61 -10.94 10.38 6.65
CA ARG A 61 -9.81 10.53 7.57
C ARG A 61 -8.48 10.89 6.90
N TYR A 62 -8.23 10.37 5.70
CA TYR A 62 -6.98 10.63 4.95
C TYR A 62 -7.20 11.34 3.61
N TRP A 63 -8.43 11.75 3.30
CA TRP A 63 -8.76 12.43 2.05
C TRP A 63 -9.17 13.88 2.36
N PRO A 64 -8.31 14.87 2.09
CA PRO A 64 -8.54 16.26 2.49
C PRO A 64 -9.70 16.91 1.72
N VAL A 65 -9.93 16.48 0.48
CA VAL A 65 -11.01 16.98 -0.39
C VAL A 65 -11.70 15.78 -1.03
N ILE A 66 -13.02 15.68 -0.83
CA ILE A 66 -13.84 14.60 -1.37
C ILE A 66 -14.97 15.23 -2.19
N PRO A 67 -14.75 15.45 -3.50
CA PRO A 67 -15.79 16.00 -4.36
C PRO A 67 -16.90 14.96 -4.53
N HIS A 68 -18.17 15.35 -4.41
CA HIS A 68 -19.28 14.38 -4.46
C HIS A 68 -19.46 13.72 -5.84
N ARG A 69 -18.92 14.35 -6.89
CA ARG A 69 -19.06 13.95 -8.29
C ARG A 69 -17.76 14.26 -9.02
N ILE A 70 -17.21 13.27 -9.71
CA ILE A 70 -16.01 13.44 -10.55
C ILE A 70 -16.36 12.98 -11.96
N PHE A 71 -15.96 13.77 -12.96
CA PHE A 71 -16.07 13.36 -14.35
C PHE A 71 -14.86 12.52 -14.75
N VAL A 72 -15.11 11.31 -15.21
CA VAL A 72 -14.12 10.32 -15.61
C VAL A 72 -14.60 9.65 -16.89
N ASN A 73 -13.75 9.43 -17.90
CA ASN A 73 -14.10 8.64 -19.10
C ASN A 73 -15.48 8.96 -19.71
N GLY A 74 -15.80 10.25 -19.81
CA GLY A 74 -17.06 10.76 -20.36
C GLY A 74 -18.31 10.51 -19.50
N HIS A 75 -18.18 10.07 -18.25
CA HIS A 75 -19.29 9.82 -17.32
C HIS A 75 -19.01 10.39 -15.93
N VAL A 76 -20.03 10.43 -15.08
CA VAL A 76 -19.91 10.93 -13.72
C VAL A 76 -19.83 9.77 -12.74
N VAL A 77 -18.73 9.72 -11.99
CA VAL A 77 -18.55 8.83 -10.85
C VAL A 77 -19.04 9.57 -9.60
N LYS A 78 -19.97 8.96 -8.88
CA LYS A 78 -20.46 9.49 -7.59
C LYS A 78 -19.48 9.10 -6.49
N VAL A 79 -19.06 10.06 -5.67
CA VAL A 79 -18.17 9.82 -4.53
C VAL A 79 -19.00 9.94 -3.26
N GLY A 80 -19.07 8.84 -2.51
CA GLY A 80 -19.56 8.84 -1.14
C GLY A 80 -18.40 8.80 -0.15
N TRP A 81 -18.70 9.14 1.09
CA TRP A 81 -17.77 8.92 2.19
C TRP A 81 -18.49 8.32 3.39
N PHE A 82 -17.80 7.42 4.08
CA PHE A 82 -18.31 6.79 5.30
C PHE A 82 -17.20 6.81 6.34
N THR A 83 -17.48 7.42 7.50
CA THR A 83 -16.49 7.60 8.57
C THR A 83 -16.34 6.38 9.47
N SER A 84 -17.45 5.68 9.72
CA SER A 84 -17.58 4.64 10.76
C SER A 84 -17.59 3.22 10.19
N GLU A 85 -18.16 3.02 8.99
CA GLU A 85 -18.31 1.68 8.39
C GLU A 85 -17.17 1.30 7.44
N LEU A 86 -16.41 2.29 6.96
CA LEU A 86 -15.35 2.07 5.99
C LEU A 86 -13.99 2.26 6.64
N ASP A 87 -13.10 1.29 6.44
CA ASP A 87 -11.72 1.35 6.91
C ASP A 87 -11.00 2.59 6.31
N PRO A 88 -10.25 3.37 7.13
CA PRO A 88 -9.50 4.54 6.67
C PRO A 88 -8.60 4.30 5.45
N HIS A 89 -8.03 3.11 5.34
CA HIS A 89 -7.13 2.72 4.25
C HIS A 89 -7.85 1.91 3.17
N LYS A 90 -9.17 1.96 3.10
CA LYS A 90 -9.95 1.23 2.09
C LYS A 90 -10.73 2.18 1.18
N ILE A 91 -10.75 1.85 -0.10
CA ILE A 91 -11.65 2.44 -1.09
C ILE A 91 -12.56 1.34 -1.63
N LEU A 92 -13.85 1.65 -1.67
CA LEU A 92 -14.89 0.79 -2.21
C LEU A 92 -15.29 1.34 -3.56
N LEU A 93 -15.27 0.50 -4.58
CA LEU A 93 -15.69 0.79 -5.94
C LEU A 93 -16.98 0.00 -6.23
N LEU A 94 -17.93 0.63 -6.90
CA LEU A 94 -19.16 -0.01 -7.37
C LEU A 94 -19.30 0.14 -8.88
N SER A 95 -19.48 -0.99 -9.54
CA SER A 95 -19.81 -1.10 -10.95
C SER A 95 -21.27 -1.50 -11.08
N GLY A 96 -21.98 -0.84 -11.98
CA GLY A 96 -23.38 -1.16 -12.26
C GLY A 96 -23.55 -2.55 -12.91
N THR A 97 -22.50 -3.09 -13.52
CA THR A 97 -22.52 -4.39 -14.21
C THR A 97 -21.91 -5.51 -13.39
N SER A 98 -20.95 -5.18 -12.52
CA SER A 98 -19.99 -6.16 -11.99
C SER A 98 -19.90 -6.18 -10.46
N GLY A 99 -20.71 -5.36 -9.78
CA GLY A 99 -20.87 -5.41 -8.33
C GLY A 99 -19.94 -4.47 -7.57
N ARG A 100 -19.22 -4.98 -6.57
CA ARG A 100 -18.39 -4.22 -5.63
C ARG A 100 -16.96 -4.72 -5.60
N TRP A 101 -15.99 -3.81 -5.60
CA TRP A 101 -14.57 -4.07 -5.31
C TRP A 101 -14.10 -3.27 -4.09
N ASP A 102 -13.38 -3.93 -3.19
CA ASP A 102 -12.75 -3.36 -2.00
C ASP A 102 -11.22 -3.35 -2.19
N LEU A 103 -10.62 -2.15 -2.36
CA LEU A 103 -9.18 -2.01 -2.54
C LEU A 103 -8.51 -1.34 -1.33
N LEU A 104 -7.30 -1.80 -0.99
CA LEU A 104 -6.40 -1.12 -0.07
C LEU A 104 -5.85 0.16 -0.72
N VAL A 105 -5.97 1.30 -0.05
CA VAL A 105 -5.34 2.56 -0.43
C VAL A 105 -4.02 2.70 0.32
N VAL A 106 -2.91 2.65 -0.41
CA VAL A 106 -1.59 2.94 0.14
C VAL A 106 -1.35 4.45 0.16
N PRO A 107 -1.04 5.07 1.32
CA PRO A 107 -0.72 6.50 1.36
C PRO A 107 0.41 6.86 0.39
N PRO A 108 0.33 8.01 -0.32
CA PRO A 108 1.37 8.42 -1.25
C PRO A 108 2.73 8.68 -0.56
N GLU A 109 2.71 8.98 0.75
CA GLU A 109 3.92 9.18 1.57
C GLU A 109 4.64 7.88 1.92
N THR A 110 3.99 6.72 1.70
CA THR A 110 4.61 5.42 1.93
C THR A 110 5.78 5.22 0.96
N THR A 111 6.91 4.73 1.47
CA THR A 111 8.09 4.46 0.66
C THR A 111 7.79 3.39 -0.40
N ALA A 112 8.47 3.46 -1.55
CA ALA A 112 8.30 2.48 -2.63
C ALA A 112 8.45 1.01 -2.19
N PRO A 113 9.45 0.61 -1.38
CA PRO A 113 9.54 -0.77 -0.91
C PRO A 113 8.37 -1.19 -0.03
N SER A 114 7.94 -0.34 0.91
CA SER A 114 6.77 -0.62 1.76
C SER A 114 5.47 -0.68 0.96
N ALA A 115 5.29 0.22 -0.01
CA ALA A 115 4.13 0.20 -0.88
C ALA A 115 4.09 -1.09 -1.71
N ALA A 116 5.23 -1.54 -2.23
CA ALA A 116 5.30 -2.80 -2.97
C ALA A 116 4.94 -4.01 -2.10
N ARG A 117 5.41 -4.05 -0.84
CA ARG A 117 5.04 -5.13 0.11
C ARG A 117 3.56 -5.13 0.44
N LEU A 118 2.98 -3.96 0.74
CA LEU A 118 1.55 -3.81 1.00
C LEU A 118 0.70 -4.22 -0.20
N MET A 119 1.09 -3.79 -1.40
CA MET A 119 0.40 -4.15 -2.63
C MET A 119 0.49 -5.65 -2.90
N ALA A 120 1.65 -6.26 -2.70
CA ALA A 120 1.83 -7.71 -2.81
C ALA A 120 0.96 -8.46 -1.81
N ALA A 121 0.96 -8.06 -0.54
CA ALA A 121 0.15 -8.69 0.52
C ALA A 121 -1.35 -8.57 0.26
N ALA A 122 -1.82 -7.42 -0.20
CA ALA A 122 -3.23 -7.20 -0.55
C ALA A 122 -3.65 -7.98 -1.81
N SER A 123 -2.72 -8.27 -2.72
CA SER A 123 -2.95 -9.08 -3.93
C SER A 123 -2.69 -10.58 -3.73
N ALA A 124 -2.19 -11.00 -2.57
CA ALA A 124 -1.89 -12.39 -2.29
C ALA A 124 -3.15 -13.14 -1.85
N SER A 125 -3.55 -14.18 -2.59
CA SER A 125 -4.71 -15.03 -2.28
C SER A 125 -4.54 -15.90 -1.03
N THR A 126 -3.36 -15.89 -0.42
CA THR A 126 -2.98 -16.72 0.75
C THR A 126 -3.06 -15.96 2.07
N SER A 127 -3.14 -14.63 2.05
CA SER A 127 -3.16 -13.87 3.30
C SER A 127 -4.49 -14.12 4.03
N PRO A 128 -4.46 -14.42 5.34
CA PRO A 128 -5.68 -14.53 6.12
C PRO A 128 -6.45 -13.22 5.94
N VAL A 129 -7.76 -13.35 5.79
CA VAL A 129 -8.75 -12.27 5.67
C VAL A 129 -8.36 -11.11 6.61
N SER A 130 -7.67 -10.12 6.05
CA SER A 130 -7.06 -9.02 6.81
C SER A 130 -7.63 -7.71 6.31
N THR A 131 -8.09 -6.88 7.24
CA THR A 131 -8.56 -5.54 6.92
C THR A 131 -7.42 -4.67 6.40
N ALA A 132 -7.75 -3.61 5.67
CA ALA A 132 -6.78 -2.66 5.15
C ALA A 132 -5.91 -2.05 6.27
N THR A 133 -6.53 -1.72 7.41
CA THR A 133 -5.83 -1.25 8.60
C THR A 133 -4.89 -2.30 9.20
N ALA A 134 -5.27 -3.59 9.22
CA ALA A 134 -4.39 -4.64 9.74
C ALA A 134 -3.12 -4.81 8.91
N LEU A 135 -3.25 -4.79 7.57
CA LEU A 135 -2.09 -4.83 6.66
C LEU A 135 -1.18 -3.61 6.83
N MET A 136 -1.77 -2.42 6.96
CA MET A 136 -1.03 -1.19 7.24
C MET A 136 -0.28 -1.24 8.57
N THR A 137 -0.92 -1.77 9.62
CA THR A 137 -0.31 -1.90 10.95
C THR A 137 0.83 -2.91 10.94
N ALA A 138 0.67 -4.04 10.25
CA ALA A 138 1.73 -5.04 10.10
C ALA A 138 2.96 -4.49 9.38
N GLU A 139 2.77 -3.72 8.30
CA GLU A 139 3.89 -3.07 7.59
C GLU A 139 4.57 -2.00 8.46
N GLN A 140 3.82 -1.24 9.27
CA GLN A 140 4.41 -0.27 10.21
C GLN A 140 5.28 -0.95 11.28
N ILE A 141 4.85 -2.12 11.78
CA ILE A 141 5.63 -2.92 12.73
C ILE A 141 6.91 -3.41 12.07
N ASP A 142 6.83 -3.95 10.85
CA ASP A 142 8.00 -4.46 10.11
C ASP A 142 8.98 -3.34 9.72
N ALA A 143 8.47 -2.19 9.25
CA ALA A 143 9.27 -1.00 8.95
C ALA A 143 9.98 -0.43 10.19
N SER A 144 9.35 -0.53 11.36
CA SER A 144 9.95 -0.11 12.64
C SER A 144 10.99 -1.12 13.17
N GLY A 145 10.82 -2.41 12.87
CA GLY A 145 11.78 -3.47 13.24
C GLY A 145 13.04 -3.50 12.38
N GLY A 146 12.95 -3.08 11.11
CA GLY A 146 14.08 -3.07 10.17
C GLY A 146 15.11 -1.94 10.39
N ALA A 147 14.83 -0.96 11.25
CA ALA A 147 15.72 0.18 11.50
C ALA A 147 16.83 -0.08 12.54
N GLN A 148 16.98 -1.31 13.06
CA GLN A 148 17.99 -1.65 14.08
C GLN A 148 19.17 -2.50 13.59
N ASP A 149 19.22 -2.94 12.34
CA ASP A 149 20.36 -3.74 11.83
C ASP A 149 21.40 -2.85 11.14
N ALA A 150 22.02 -1.97 11.93
CA ALA A 150 23.32 -1.40 11.55
C ALA A 150 24.40 -2.39 12.02
N PRO A 151 25.31 -2.85 11.14
CA PRO A 151 26.34 -3.80 11.54
C PRO A 151 27.21 -3.14 12.61
N VAL A 152 27.17 -3.70 13.82
CA VAL A 152 28.12 -3.39 14.88
C VAL A 152 29.49 -3.76 14.35
N ARG A 153 30.23 -2.74 13.90
CA ARG A 153 31.60 -2.90 13.42
C ARG A 153 32.42 -3.34 14.62
N SER A 154 32.57 -4.65 14.77
CA SER A 154 33.47 -5.27 15.73
C SER A 154 34.87 -4.71 15.46
N TYR A 155 35.38 -3.90 16.38
CA TYR A 155 36.78 -3.56 16.40
C TYR A 155 37.52 -4.81 16.88
N ASP A 156 38.20 -5.48 15.94
CA ASP A 156 39.14 -6.56 16.22
C ASP A 156 40.18 -6.06 17.24
N ALA A 157 40.25 -6.73 18.39
CA ALA A 157 41.34 -6.55 19.33
C ALA A 157 42.56 -7.29 18.80
N ASP A 158 43.48 -6.52 18.23
CA ASP A 158 44.83 -6.92 17.84
C ASP A 158 45.58 -7.58 19.02
N THR A 159 46.34 -8.60 18.64
CA THR A 159 47.05 -9.57 19.46
C THR A 159 48.37 -8.99 19.97
N GLY A 160 48.43 -8.58 21.24
CA GLY A 160 49.65 -8.12 21.91
C GLY A 160 50.40 -9.25 22.63
N PHE A 161 51.30 -9.92 21.92
CA PHE A 161 52.30 -10.85 22.45
C PHE A 161 53.27 -10.13 23.42
N ARG A 162 53.46 -10.63 24.64
CA ARG A 162 54.61 -10.23 25.49
C ARG A 162 55.17 -11.42 26.26
N GLY A 163 56.02 -12.18 25.59
CA GLY A 163 57.08 -12.94 26.24
C GLY A 163 58.24 -11.99 26.57
N ALA A 164 58.70 -12.00 27.82
CA ALA A 164 60.01 -11.46 28.19
C ALA A 164 60.62 -12.42 29.22
N GLY A 165 61.57 -13.21 28.75
CA GLY A 165 62.41 -14.07 29.57
C GLY A 165 63.41 -13.23 30.37
N THR A 166 63.63 -13.65 31.61
CA THR A 166 64.71 -13.21 32.47
C THR A 166 66.06 -13.67 31.93
N VAL A 167 67.02 -12.75 31.84
CA VAL A 167 68.45 -13.05 31.84
C VAL A 167 69.10 -12.29 33.01
N PRO A 168 69.89 -12.94 33.88
CA PRO A 168 70.77 -12.23 34.81
C PRO A 168 72.16 -12.07 34.20
N TYR A 169 72.74 -10.88 34.36
CA TYR A 169 74.15 -10.60 34.10
C TYR A 169 74.97 -10.86 35.37
N GLU A 170 76.08 -11.59 35.21
CA GLU A 170 77.12 -11.82 36.22
C GLU A 170 77.92 -10.54 36.53
N LEU A 171 78.33 -10.40 37.80
CA LEU A 171 79.68 -9.96 38.23
C LEU A 171 80.03 -10.67 39.55
#